data_AF-A0AAU9SDA3-F1
#
_entry.id   AF-A0AAU9SDA3-F1
#
_cell.length_a   1.000
_cell.length_b   1.000
_cell.length_c   1.000
_cell.angle_alpha   90.00
_cell.angle_beta   90.00
_cell.angle_gamma   90.00
#
_symmetry.space_group_name_H-M   'P 1'
#
loop_
_entity.id
_entity.type
_entity.pdbx_description
1 polymer ?
#
loop_
_entity_poly.entity_id
_entity_poly.type
_entity_poly.pdbx_seq_one_letter_code
_entity_poly.pdbx_strand_id
1 'polypeptide(L)' 'MVNKYTACAGKCKVRCLKATSQEDCLKYFNLCCDKCNYCVPSGTFENRDEYPCYRDLKNSKGESKCP' A
#
# COMPACT_ATOMS: atom_id res chain seq x y z
N MET A 1 -13.64 16.99 -4.25
CA MET A 1 -13.77 15.63 -4.80
C MET A 1 -12.36 15.05 -4.89
N VAL A 2 -11.91 14.29 -3.88
CA VAL A 2 -10.59 13.64 -3.97
C VAL A 2 -10.78 12.45 -4.89
N ASN A 3 -10.15 12.49 -6.06
CA ASN A 3 -10.27 11.39 -7.02
C ASN A 3 -9.65 10.13 -6.38
N LYS A 4 -10.37 9.01 -6.46
CA LYS A 4 -9.97 7.71 -5.93
C LYS A 4 -8.53 7.34 -6.28
N TYR A 5 -8.12 7.68 -7.50
CA TYR A 5 -6.78 7.45 -8.02
C TYR A 5 -5.69 8.33 -7.38
N THR A 6 -6.01 9.57 -6.97
CA THR A 6 -5.03 10.51 -6.40
C THR A 6 -4.73 10.23 -4.92
N ALA A 7 -5.68 9.70 -4.17
CA ALA A 7 -5.49 9.39 -2.74
C ALA A 7 -4.41 8.31 -2.52
N CYS A 8 -4.40 7.27 -3.37
CA CYS A 8 -3.37 6.25 -3.36
C CYS A 8 -2.08 6.74 -4.01
N ALA A 9 -2.14 7.35 -5.20
CA ALA A 9 -0.95 7.70 -5.97
C ALA A 9 0.07 8.54 -5.20
N GLY A 10 -0.37 9.51 -4.39
CA GLY A 10 0.53 10.33 -3.57
C GLY A 10 1.22 9.51 -2.47
N LYS A 11 0.45 8.73 -1.69
CA LYS A 11 0.98 7.95 -0.57
C LYS A 11 1.83 6.77 -1.03
N CYS A 12 1.43 6.08 -2.10
CA CYS A 12 2.17 4.98 -2.69
C CYS A 12 3.52 5.43 -3.26
N LYS A 13 3.60 6.63 -3.85
CA LYS A 13 4.89 7.22 -4.27
C LYS A 13 5.85 7.39 -3.10
N VAL A 14 5.38 7.91 -1.96
CA VAL A 14 6.20 8.04 -0.76
C VAL A 14 6.67 6.67 -0.28
N ARG A 15 5.78 5.68 -0.26
CA ARG A 15 6.13 4.32 0.16
C ARG A 15 7.17 3.66 -0.73
N CYS A 16 7.05 3.87 -2.03
CA CYS A 16 7.94 3.27 -3.03
C CYS A 16 9.23 4.06 -3.30
N LEU A 17 9.48 5.17 -2.57
CA LEU A 17 10.67 6.01 -2.77
C LEU A 17 11.99 5.23 -2.69
N LYS A 18 12.06 4.23 -1.82
CA LYS A 18 13.27 3.41 -1.59
C LYS A 18 13.13 1.97 -2.10
N ALA A 19 12.07 1.66 -2.83
CA ALA A 19 11.86 0.31 -3.35
C ALA A 19 12.83 0.00 -4.49
N THR A 20 13.42 -1.20 -4.47
CA THR A 20 14.32 -1.67 -5.54
C THR A 20 13.61 -1.81 -6.89
N SER A 21 12.33 -2.22 -6.88
CA SER A 21 11.44 -2.24 -8.04
C SER A 21 10.29 -1.27 -7.82
N GLN A 22 10.34 -0.09 -8.45
CA GLN A 22 9.29 0.91 -8.30
C GLN A 22 7.96 0.45 -8.88
N GLU A 23 7.97 -0.20 -10.04
CA GLU A 23 6.74 -0.63 -10.73
C GLU A 23 6.00 -1.68 -9.91
N ASP A 24 6.70 -2.71 -9.42
CA ASP A 24 6.10 -3.75 -8.57
C ASP A 24 5.57 -3.14 -7.27
N CYS A 25 6.35 -2.27 -6.64
CA CYS A 25 5.93 -1.59 -5.43
C CYS A 25 4.62 -0.82 -5.65
N LEU A 26 4.55 0.03 -6.68
CA LEU A 26 3.36 0.82 -6.98
C LEU A 26 2.17 -0.08 -7.30
N LYS A 27 2.37 -1.18 -8.04
CA LYS A 27 1.32 -2.15 -8.36
C LYS A 27 0.70 -2.77 -7.10
N TYR A 28 1.52 -3.30 -6.19
CA TYR A 28 1.01 -3.93 -4.98
C TYR A 28 0.44 -2.93 -3.97
N PHE A 29 1.08 -1.77 -3.79
CA PHE A 29 0.58 -0.73 -2.89
C PHE A 29 -0.75 -0.13 -3.35
N ASN A 30 -0.92 0.14 -4.65
CA ASN A 30 -2.20 0.64 -5.17
C ASN A 30 -3.32 -0.37 -4.95
N LEU A 31 -3.06 -1.67 -5.19
CA LEU A 31 -4.03 -2.72 -4.93
C LEU A 31 -4.45 -2.78 -3.45
N CYS A 32 -3.49 -2.66 -2.54
CA CYS A 32 -3.76 -2.67 -1.11
C CYS A 32 -4.48 -1.40 -0.64
N CYS A 33 -4.09 -0.25 -1.18
CA CYS A 33 -4.75 1.03 -0.93
C CYS A 33 -6.24 0.97 -1.34
N ASP A 34 -6.55 0.43 -2.52
CA ASP A 34 -7.93 0.28 -2.98
C ASP A 34 -8.73 -0.72 -2.13
N LYS A 35 -8.10 -1.82 -1.70
CA LYS A 35 -8.75 -2.82 -0.83
C LYS A 35 -8.99 -2.33 0.59
N CYS A 36 -8.18 -1.39 1.06
CA CYS A 36 -8.21 -0.89 2.43
C CYS A 36 -8.75 0.55 2.52
N ASN A 37 -9.71 0.93 1.68
CA ASN A 37 -10.39 2.22 1.73
C ASN A 37 -9.42 3.42 1.75
N TYR A 38 -8.38 3.37 0.92
CA TYR A 38 -7.39 4.43 0.73
C TYR A 38 -6.41 4.64 1.90
N CYS A 39 -6.28 3.62 2.74
CA CYS A 39 -5.28 3.54 3.81
C CYS A 39 -3.94 3.05 3.26
N VAL A 40 -2.88 3.83 3.51
CA VAL A 40 -1.50 3.50 3.17
C VAL A 40 -0.64 3.89 4.37
N PRO A 41 0.15 2.95 4.93
CA PRO A 41 1.09 3.22 6.02
C PRO A 41 2.09 4.34 5.70
N SER A 42 2.40 5.18 6.68
CA SER A 42 3.40 6.25 6.56
C SER A 42 4.82 5.70 6.38
N GLY A 43 5.76 6.47 5.82
CA GLY A 43 7.16 6.03 5.66
C GLY A 43 7.43 5.14 4.44
N THR A 44 8.57 4.42 4.41
CA THR A 44 8.99 3.58 3.27
C THR A 44 8.94 2.09 3.54
N PHE A 45 9.29 1.62 4.76
CA PHE A 45 9.36 0.18 5.08
C PHE A 45 8.55 -0.26 6.31
N GLU A 46 8.45 0.54 7.37
CA GLU A 46 7.90 0.09 8.67
C GLU A 46 6.38 0.32 8.82
N ASN A 47 5.82 0.54 10.01
CA ASN A 47 4.46 1.10 10.23
C ASN A 47 3.24 0.36 9.65
N ARG A 48 3.35 -0.92 9.27
CA ARG A 48 2.19 -1.68 8.75
C ARG A 48 1.02 -1.73 9.72
N ASP A 49 1.28 -1.66 11.02
CA ASP A 49 0.28 -1.69 12.10
C ASP A 49 -0.60 -0.43 12.19
N GLU A 50 -0.24 0.67 11.50
CA GLU A 50 -1.08 1.88 11.44
C GLU A 50 -2.49 1.58 10.88
N TYR A 51 -2.59 0.57 10.00
CA TYR A 51 -3.83 0.21 9.35
C TYR A 51 -4.06 -1.30 9.41
N PRO A 52 -4.96 -1.79 10.29
CA PRO A 52 -5.23 -3.21 10.45
C PRO A 52 -5.60 -3.92 9.14
N CYS A 53 -6.43 -3.29 8.29
CA CYS A 53 -6.74 -3.86 6.97
C CYS A 53 -5.48 -4.12 6.14
N TYR A 54 -4.54 -3.17 6.11
CA TYR A 54 -3.32 -3.28 5.31
C TYR A 54 -2.41 -4.39 5.84
N ARG A 55 -2.24 -4.43 7.17
CA ARG A 55 -1.45 -5.46 7.88
C ARG A 55 -2.03 -6.87 7.68
N ASP A 56 -3.34 -7.01 7.82
CA ASP A 56 -4.02 -8.29 7.88
C ASP A 56 -4.45 -8.80 6.51
N LEU A 57 -4.30 -8.01 5.44
CA LEU A 57 -4.64 -8.45 4.09
C LEU A 57 -3.71 -9.60 3.67
N LYS A 58 -4.30 -10.77 3.42
CA LYS A 58 -3.59 -11.97 2.97
C LYS A 58 -3.81 -12.27 1.49
N ASN A 59 -2.83 -12.92 0.88
CA ASN A 59 -2.97 -13.53 -0.45
C ASN A 59 -3.71 -14.88 -0.33
N SER A 60 -3.94 -15.57 -1.46
CA SER A 60 -4.62 -16.87 -1.47
C SER A 60 -3.84 -17.99 -0.76
N LYS A 61 -2.57 -17.77 -0.42
CA LYS A 61 -1.71 -18.69 0.33
C LYS A 61 -1.66 -18.37 1.84
N GLY A 62 -2.38 -17.35 2.29
CA GLY A 62 -2.37 -16.92 3.70
C GLY A 62 -1.19 -16.02 4.09
N GLU A 63 -0.33 -15.63 3.14
CA GLU A 63 0.82 -14.75 3.40
C GLU A 63 0.41 -13.28 3.28
N SER A 64 1.15 -12.38 3.92
CA SER A 64 0.87 -10.94 3.83
C SER A 64 0.92 -10.47 2.39
N LYS A 65 -0.18 -9.87 1.93
CA LYS A 65 -0.36 -9.44 0.54
C LYS A 65 0.28 -8.09 0.24
N CYS A 66 0.22 -7.20 1.21
CA CYS A 66 0.68 -5.84 1.04
C CYS A 66 2.17 -5.74 1.38
N PRO A 67 2.98 -4.95 0.64
CA PRO A 67 4.39 -4.76 0.94
C PRO A 67 4.62 -3.91 2.20
#